data_AF-A0A438H3Z2-F1
#
_entry.id   AF-A0A438H3Z2-F1
#
_cell.length_a   1.000
_cell.length_b   1.000
_cell.length_c   1.000
_cell.angle_alpha   90.00
_cell.angle_beta   90.00
_cell.angle_gamma   90.00
#
_symmetry.space_group_name_H-M   'P 1'
#
loop_
_entity.id
_entity.type
_entity.pdbx_description
1 polymer ?
#
loop_
_entity_poly.entity_id
_entity_poly.type
_entity_poly.pdbx_seq_one_letter_code
_entity_poly.pdbx_strand_id
1 'polypeptide(L)'
;MESRYQNVKQQLGNPPSLQSWNSSSSPCDWLEITCTNNTVTAISLHNKTIREKIPATICDLKNLIVLHLSNNYIPDEFSDILNCSKLEYLLLLQNSFVGPIPTDIDQLSRLWYLDLTANNFSGDIPATIGRLWELFYLFLVQNKFNGTWPTEIGNLANLEHLALAYNDKFLLSAFPKEFGTLKKLKYLWMKQANLIAEIPKSFNNLWSLEHLDLSLNKLEDMITGDIILLKNLTNLYLLNNRFSGHIPSSIEALNLKEIDLSKNYLTGPIPTGFEKLQNLMSLNLF
;
A
#
# COMPACT_ATOMS: atom_id res chain seq x y z
N MET A 1 -35.91 4.63 -3.82
CA MET A 1 -34.53 4.60 -3.29
C MET A 1 -34.23 3.26 -2.62
N GLU A 2 -35.13 2.77 -1.78
CA GLU A 2 -35.04 1.51 -1.02
C GLU A 2 -34.81 0.23 -1.85
N SER A 3 -35.34 0.18 -3.08
CA SER A 3 -35.14 -0.95 -3.99
C SER A 3 -33.68 -1.19 -4.40
N ARG A 4 -32.82 -0.15 -4.39
CA ARG A 4 -31.43 -0.28 -4.86
C ARG A 4 -30.56 -1.05 -3.86
N TYR A 5 -30.73 -0.79 -2.57
CA TYR A 5 -29.93 -1.46 -1.54
C TYR A 5 -30.35 -2.91 -1.35
N GLN A 6 -31.64 -3.20 -1.48
CA GLN A 6 -32.14 -4.58 -1.49
C GLN A 6 -31.60 -5.35 -2.70
N ASN A 7 -31.51 -4.70 -3.86
CA ASN A 7 -30.86 -5.28 -5.04
C ASN A 7 -29.38 -5.58 -4.78
N VAL A 8 -28.62 -4.63 -4.23
CA VAL A 8 -27.21 -4.85 -3.83
C VAL A 8 -27.09 -6.01 -2.84
N LYS A 9 -27.91 -6.03 -1.78
CA LYS A 9 -27.93 -7.13 -0.79
C LYS A 9 -28.21 -8.49 -1.44
N GLN A 10 -29.16 -8.54 -2.37
CA GLN A 10 -29.51 -9.75 -3.10
C GLN A 10 -28.35 -10.23 -3.97
N GLN A 11 -27.71 -9.32 -4.70
CA GLN A 11 -26.56 -9.63 -5.56
C GLN A 11 -25.33 -10.04 -4.75
N LEU A 12 -25.21 -9.60 -3.50
CA LEU A 12 -24.20 -10.07 -2.54
C LEU A 12 -24.54 -11.43 -1.89
N GLY A 13 -25.61 -12.10 -2.34
CA GLY A 13 -26.01 -13.42 -1.85
C GLY A 13 -26.87 -13.41 -0.58
N ASN A 14 -27.47 -12.27 -0.24
CA ASN A 14 -28.27 -12.08 0.98
C ASN A 14 -27.57 -12.59 2.25
N PRO A 15 -26.35 -12.10 2.55
CA PRO A 15 -25.60 -12.60 3.70
C PRO A 15 -26.41 -12.36 4.99
N PRO A 16 -26.48 -13.36 5.91
CA PRO A 16 -27.25 -13.23 7.15
C PRO A 16 -26.79 -12.07 8.03
N SER A 17 -25.59 -11.54 7.81
CA SER A 17 -25.05 -10.38 8.50
C SER A 17 -25.69 -9.05 8.06
N LEU A 18 -26.52 -9.03 7.00
CA LEU A 18 -27.20 -7.85 6.47
C LEU A 18 -28.73 -7.84 6.69
N GLN A 19 -29.22 -8.44 7.78
CA GLN A 19 -30.67 -8.41 8.08
C GLN A 19 -31.23 -7.00 8.35
N SER A 20 -30.37 -6.08 8.82
CA SER A 20 -30.67 -4.66 9.01
C SER A 20 -31.15 -4.00 7.72
N TRP A 21 -30.64 -4.44 6.57
CA TRP A 21 -31.03 -3.93 5.26
C TRP A 21 -32.40 -4.49 4.91
N ASN A 22 -33.45 -3.80 5.32
CA ASN A 22 -34.86 -4.14 5.08
C ASN A 22 -35.66 -2.91 4.63
N SER A 23 -36.90 -3.12 4.19
CA SER A 23 -37.77 -2.04 3.70
C SER A 23 -38.56 -1.31 4.80
N SER A 24 -38.23 -1.55 6.07
CA SER A 24 -38.95 -0.98 7.22
C SER A 24 -38.18 0.12 7.95
N SER A 25 -36.95 0.42 7.50
CA SER A 25 -36.05 1.39 8.15
C SER A 25 -35.23 2.15 7.11
N SER A 26 -34.79 3.35 7.46
CA SER A 26 -33.93 4.13 6.57
C SER A 26 -32.57 3.45 6.41
N PRO A 27 -31.92 3.50 5.24
CA PRO A 27 -30.54 3.06 5.09
C PRO A 27 -29.58 3.68 6.11
N CYS A 28 -29.84 4.91 6.54
CA CYS A 28 -29.02 5.61 7.53
C CYS A 28 -29.12 5.03 8.94
N ASP A 29 -30.09 4.15 9.19
CA ASP A 29 -30.25 3.45 10.48
C ASP A 29 -29.54 2.08 10.48
N TRP A 30 -29.01 1.64 9.33
CA TRP A 30 -28.36 0.33 9.21
C TRP A 30 -26.92 0.40 9.73
N LEU A 31 -26.51 -0.62 10.48
CA LEU A 31 -25.19 -0.71 11.13
C LEU A 31 -24.02 -0.55 10.15
N GLU A 32 -24.18 -1.04 8.92
CA GLU A 32 -23.17 -1.04 7.87
C GLU A 32 -23.10 0.26 7.06
N ILE A 33 -24.01 1.20 7.30
CA ILE A 33 -24.18 2.42 6.50
C ILE A 33 -23.83 3.64 7.34
N THR A 34 -23.08 4.57 6.74
CA THR A 34 -22.94 5.92 7.28
C THR A 34 -23.58 6.92 6.34
N CYS A 35 -24.29 7.89 6.92
CA CYS A 35 -24.90 8.98 6.18
C CYS A 35 -24.35 10.34 6.61
N THR A 36 -24.20 11.24 5.64
CA THR A 36 -23.95 12.66 5.86
C THR A 36 -25.14 13.43 5.31
N ASN A 37 -25.78 14.27 6.13
CA ASN A 37 -27.00 15.00 5.74
C ASN A 37 -28.06 14.08 5.09
N ASN A 38 -28.38 12.96 5.75
CA ASN A 38 -29.33 11.92 5.29
C ASN A 38 -28.99 11.27 3.93
N THR A 39 -27.75 11.41 3.46
CA THR A 39 -27.27 10.79 2.22
C THR A 39 -26.24 9.73 2.55
N VAL A 40 -26.39 8.51 2.03
CA VAL A 40 -25.41 7.42 2.20
C VAL A 40 -24.07 7.83 1.60
N THR A 41 -23.04 7.84 2.44
CA THR A 41 -21.66 8.22 2.10
C THR A 41 -20.66 7.11 2.40
N ALA A 42 -20.96 6.16 3.27
CA ALA A 42 -20.12 4.99 3.51
C ALA A 42 -20.93 3.69 3.53
N ILE A 43 -20.33 2.64 2.97
CA ILE A 43 -20.75 1.25 3.13
C ILE A 43 -19.58 0.47 3.73
N SER A 44 -19.80 -0.12 4.91
CA SER A 44 -18.84 -1.01 5.55
C SER A 44 -19.41 -2.42 5.71
N LEU A 45 -18.94 -3.31 4.85
CA LEU A 45 -19.27 -4.74 4.82
C LEU A 45 -18.06 -5.59 5.21
N HIS A 46 -17.22 -5.08 6.10
CA HIS A 46 -16.06 -5.82 6.57
C HIS A 46 -16.49 -7.06 7.37
N ASN A 47 -15.80 -8.19 7.17
CA ASN A 47 -16.05 -9.43 7.90
C ASN A 47 -17.52 -9.91 7.82
N LYS A 48 -18.10 -9.92 6.62
CA LYS A 48 -19.50 -10.31 6.36
C LYS A 48 -19.63 -11.66 5.67
N THR A 49 -18.52 -12.38 5.48
CA THR A 49 -18.44 -13.68 4.79
C THR A 49 -18.97 -13.67 3.36
N ILE A 50 -18.91 -12.52 2.68
CA ILE A 50 -19.40 -12.35 1.30
C ILE A 50 -18.54 -13.18 0.35
N ARG A 51 -19.20 -13.95 -0.53
CA ARG A 51 -18.58 -14.83 -1.53
C ARG A 51 -18.94 -14.47 -2.98
N GLU A 52 -19.89 -13.57 -3.15
CA GLU A 52 -20.32 -13.08 -4.45
C GLU A 52 -19.43 -11.92 -4.91
N LYS A 53 -19.46 -11.64 -6.22
CA LYS A 53 -18.82 -10.46 -6.81
C LYS A 53 -19.47 -9.17 -6.31
N ILE A 54 -18.74 -8.07 -6.39
CA ILE A 54 -19.28 -6.76 -6.09
C ILE A 54 -20.23 -6.39 -7.23
N PRO A 55 -21.49 -6.07 -6.95
CA PRO A 55 -22.39 -5.65 -8.00
C PRO A 55 -22.03 -4.25 -8.49
N ALA A 56 -21.92 -4.05 -9.80
CA ALA A 56 -21.74 -2.72 -10.41
C ALA A 56 -22.77 -1.67 -9.96
N THR A 57 -23.98 -2.12 -9.58
CA THR A 57 -25.06 -1.27 -9.03
C THR A 57 -24.67 -0.58 -7.72
N ILE A 58 -23.62 -1.04 -7.01
CA ILE A 58 -23.09 -0.35 -5.83
C ILE A 58 -22.63 1.07 -6.19
N CYS A 59 -22.12 1.28 -7.42
CA CYS A 59 -21.68 2.57 -7.92
C CYS A 59 -22.83 3.46 -8.42
N ASP A 60 -24.08 3.01 -8.34
CA ASP A 60 -25.25 3.89 -8.49
C ASP A 60 -25.47 4.78 -7.26
N LEU A 61 -24.78 4.47 -6.16
CA LEU A 61 -24.70 5.32 -4.97
C LEU A 61 -23.69 6.45 -5.23
N LYS A 62 -24.11 7.44 -6.02
CA LYS A 62 -23.26 8.54 -6.52
C LYS A 62 -22.64 9.45 -5.46
N ASN A 63 -22.91 9.22 -4.18
CA ASN A 63 -22.34 9.96 -3.05
C ASN A 63 -21.46 9.07 -2.15
N LEU A 64 -21.16 7.84 -2.57
CA LEU A 64 -20.30 6.93 -1.84
C LEU A 64 -18.85 7.44 -1.85
N ILE A 65 -18.35 7.71 -0.64
CA ILE A 65 -16.99 8.18 -0.33
C ILE A 65 -16.14 7.02 0.20
N VAL A 66 -16.75 6.12 0.97
CA VAL A 66 -16.08 4.98 1.59
C VAL A 66 -16.75 3.68 1.17
N LEU A 67 -15.95 2.75 0.63
CA LEU A 67 -16.33 1.36 0.42
C LEU A 67 -15.34 0.44 1.13
N HIS A 68 -15.80 -0.20 2.20
CA HIS A 68 -14.98 -1.09 3.02
C HIS A 68 -15.53 -2.53 2.94
N LEU A 69 -14.79 -3.41 2.28
CA LEU A 69 -15.16 -4.81 2.00
C LEU A 69 -14.12 -5.81 2.54
N SER A 70 -13.24 -5.37 3.42
CA SER A 70 -12.13 -6.19 3.91
C SER A 70 -12.57 -7.44 4.66
N ASN A 71 -11.73 -8.48 4.65
CA ASN A 71 -11.98 -9.75 5.33
C ASN A 71 -13.26 -10.46 4.83
N ASN A 72 -13.38 -10.62 3.52
CA ASN A 72 -14.42 -11.44 2.90
C ASN A 72 -13.77 -12.47 1.95
N TYR A 73 -14.55 -13.08 1.06
CA TYR A 73 -14.09 -14.09 0.10
C TYR A 73 -14.42 -13.69 -1.35
N ILE A 74 -14.52 -12.39 -1.62
CA ILE A 74 -15.03 -11.82 -2.89
C ILE A 74 -14.08 -12.19 -4.06
N PRO A 75 -14.53 -12.94 -5.08
CA PRO A 75 -13.70 -13.36 -6.21
C PRO A 75 -13.95 -12.48 -7.46
N ASP A 76 -13.58 -11.21 -7.39
CA ASP A 76 -13.88 -10.23 -8.43
C ASP A 76 -12.65 -9.74 -9.22
N GLU A 77 -12.89 -9.11 -10.37
CA GLU A 77 -11.88 -8.56 -11.29
C GLU A 77 -11.72 -7.03 -11.17
N PHE A 78 -12.17 -6.43 -10.06
CA PHE A 78 -12.02 -5.02 -9.66
C PHE A 78 -12.69 -3.96 -10.58
N SER A 79 -12.90 -4.24 -11.86
CA SER A 79 -13.40 -3.31 -12.89
C SER A 79 -14.72 -2.59 -12.53
N ASP A 80 -15.66 -3.28 -11.88
CA ASP A 80 -16.98 -2.70 -11.60
C ASP A 80 -16.94 -1.54 -10.60
N ILE A 81 -15.90 -1.48 -9.74
CA ILE A 81 -15.74 -0.43 -8.73
C ILE A 81 -15.30 0.91 -9.36
N LEU A 82 -14.71 0.90 -10.56
CA LEU A 82 -14.18 2.10 -11.21
C LEU A 82 -15.25 3.18 -11.45
N ASN A 83 -16.52 2.77 -11.57
CA ASN A 83 -17.66 3.67 -11.73
C ASN A 83 -18.01 4.49 -10.47
N CYS A 84 -17.41 4.17 -9.32
CA CYS A 84 -17.64 4.84 -8.05
C CYS A 84 -16.73 6.08 -7.92
N SER A 85 -16.86 7.05 -8.83
CA SER A 85 -15.92 8.18 -9.02
C SER A 85 -15.77 9.16 -7.84
N LYS A 86 -16.59 9.04 -6.80
CA LYS A 86 -16.46 9.85 -5.56
C LYS A 86 -15.72 9.14 -4.43
N LEU A 87 -15.27 7.90 -4.62
CA LEU A 87 -14.56 7.18 -3.59
C LEU A 87 -13.26 7.89 -3.21
N GLU A 88 -13.10 8.08 -1.91
CA GLU A 88 -11.86 8.54 -1.28
C GLU A 88 -11.18 7.37 -0.54
N TYR A 89 -11.96 6.39 -0.06
CA TYR A 89 -11.47 5.23 0.67
C TYR A 89 -12.00 3.94 0.06
N LEU A 90 -11.08 3.12 -0.46
CA LEU A 90 -11.39 1.79 -0.99
C LEU A 90 -10.55 0.75 -0.25
N LEU A 91 -11.21 -0.02 0.61
CA LEU A 91 -10.57 -1.04 1.44
C LEU A 91 -11.05 -2.44 1.03
N LEU A 92 -10.17 -3.19 0.37
CA LEU A 92 -10.44 -4.53 -0.16
C LEU A 92 -9.51 -5.60 0.46
N LEU A 93 -8.74 -5.24 1.49
CA LEU A 93 -7.84 -6.13 2.24
C LEU A 93 -8.45 -7.52 2.47
N GLN A 94 -7.66 -8.57 2.24
CA GLN A 94 -7.97 -9.95 2.62
C GLN A 94 -9.27 -10.45 1.98
N ASN A 95 -9.22 -10.62 0.66
CA ASN A 95 -10.28 -11.12 -0.20
C ASN A 95 -9.72 -12.10 -1.25
N SER A 96 -10.52 -12.44 -2.26
CA SER A 96 -10.13 -13.33 -3.36
C SER A 96 -10.03 -12.61 -4.72
N PHE A 97 -9.82 -11.29 -4.75
CA PHE A 97 -9.75 -10.54 -6.02
C PHE A 97 -8.65 -11.08 -6.93
N VAL A 98 -8.91 -11.18 -8.23
CA VAL A 98 -8.01 -11.74 -9.25
C VAL A 98 -7.84 -10.78 -10.41
N GLY A 99 -6.88 -11.07 -11.29
CA GLY A 99 -6.63 -10.29 -12.49
C GLY A 99 -5.78 -9.04 -12.23
N PRO A 100 -5.54 -8.22 -13.26
CA PRO A 100 -4.76 -7.00 -13.13
C PRO A 100 -5.54 -5.87 -12.45
N ILE A 101 -4.82 -4.90 -11.89
CA ILE A 101 -5.41 -3.60 -11.59
C ILE A 101 -5.74 -2.93 -12.95
N PRO A 102 -6.98 -2.52 -13.20
CA PRO A 102 -7.36 -1.93 -14.49
C PRO A 102 -6.57 -0.66 -14.83
N THR A 103 -6.30 -0.44 -16.11
CA THR A 103 -5.53 0.72 -16.59
C THR A 103 -6.28 2.04 -16.47
N ASP A 104 -7.56 2.01 -16.20
CA ASP A 104 -8.46 3.13 -15.99
C ASP A 104 -8.77 3.36 -14.49
N ILE A 105 -7.90 2.89 -13.59
CA ILE A 105 -7.94 3.18 -12.14
C ILE A 105 -8.00 4.68 -11.83
N ASP A 106 -7.49 5.53 -12.73
CA ASP A 106 -7.51 6.99 -12.60
C ASP A 106 -8.93 7.59 -12.67
N GLN A 107 -9.95 6.82 -13.04
CA GLN A 107 -11.36 7.19 -12.85
C GLN A 107 -11.71 7.42 -11.37
N LEU A 108 -11.01 6.75 -10.46
CA LEU A 108 -11.12 6.94 -9.01
C LEU A 108 -10.19 8.07 -8.51
N SER A 109 -10.12 9.17 -9.25
CA SER A 109 -9.19 10.31 -9.05
C SER A 109 -9.19 10.95 -7.65
N ARG A 110 -10.25 10.72 -6.85
CA ARG A 110 -10.39 11.22 -5.47
C ARG A 110 -9.85 10.26 -4.41
N LEU A 111 -9.33 9.10 -4.81
CA LEU A 111 -8.81 8.14 -3.84
C LEU A 111 -7.68 8.76 -3.02
N TRP A 112 -7.91 8.74 -1.72
CA TRP A 112 -6.98 9.12 -0.68
C TRP A 112 -6.36 7.86 -0.04
N TYR A 113 -7.13 6.77 0.06
CA TYR A 113 -6.71 5.50 0.64
C TYR A 113 -7.13 4.32 -0.25
N LEU A 114 -6.14 3.58 -0.75
CA LEU A 114 -6.34 2.36 -1.53
C LEU A 114 -5.61 1.19 -0.87
N ASP A 115 -6.36 0.19 -0.41
CA ASP A 115 -5.80 -1.02 0.21
C ASP A 115 -6.32 -2.29 -0.45
N LEU A 116 -5.42 -2.93 -1.20
CA LEU A 116 -5.62 -4.16 -1.95
C LEU A 116 -4.84 -5.34 -1.34
N THR A 117 -4.38 -5.19 -0.10
CA THR A 117 -3.52 -6.16 0.58
C THR A 117 -4.15 -7.55 0.64
N ALA A 118 -3.32 -8.60 0.57
CA ALA A 118 -3.74 -10.00 0.73
C ALA A 118 -4.87 -10.40 -0.23
N ASN A 119 -4.63 -10.22 -1.53
CA ASN A 119 -5.51 -10.64 -2.62
C ASN A 119 -4.71 -11.47 -3.65
N ASN A 120 -5.30 -11.75 -4.82
CA ASN A 120 -4.66 -12.47 -5.91
C ASN A 120 -4.47 -11.59 -7.17
N PHE A 121 -4.30 -10.27 -7.01
CA PHE A 121 -4.00 -9.38 -8.13
C PHE A 121 -2.73 -9.80 -8.86
N SER A 122 -2.71 -9.72 -10.19
CA SER A 122 -1.61 -10.15 -11.05
C SER A 122 -1.26 -9.10 -12.10
N GLY A 123 -0.31 -9.38 -12.99
CA GLY A 123 0.13 -8.42 -14.02
C GLY A 123 0.99 -7.27 -13.47
N ASP A 124 1.05 -6.18 -14.24
CA ASP A 124 1.69 -4.93 -13.86
C ASP A 124 0.82 -4.09 -12.91
N ILE A 125 1.45 -3.25 -12.11
CA ILE A 125 0.76 -2.07 -11.57
C ILE A 125 0.66 -1.05 -12.72
N PRO A 126 -0.54 -0.57 -13.08
CA PRO A 126 -0.69 0.31 -14.24
C PRO A 126 -0.10 1.70 -13.99
N ALA A 127 0.57 2.28 -15.00
CA ALA A 127 1.15 3.63 -14.92
C ALA A 127 0.14 4.72 -14.55
N THR A 128 -1.13 4.53 -14.89
CA THR A 128 -2.23 5.44 -14.53
C THR A 128 -2.46 5.55 -13.03
N ILE A 129 -1.94 4.64 -12.21
CA ILE A 129 -1.97 4.80 -10.74
C ILE A 129 -1.30 6.11 -10.31
N GLY A 130 -0.28 6.57 -11.05
CA GLY A 130 0.40 7.85 -10.82
C GLY A 130 -0.45 9.10 -11.07
N ARG A 131 -1.70 8.95 -11.53
CA ARG A 131 -2.67 10.04 -11.72
C ARG A 131 -3.65 10.18 -10.56
N LEU A 132 -3.55 9.33 -9.53
CA LEU A 132 -4.33 9.46 -8.30
C LEU A 132 -3.69 10.51 -7.38
N TRP A 133 -3.74 11.78 -7.80
CA TRP A 133 -2.95 12.86 -7.16
C TRP A 133 -3.30 13.12 -5.69
N GLU A 134 -4.49 12.71 -5.24
CA GLU A 134 -4.94 12.82 -3.85
C GLU A 134 -4.49 11.65 -2.95
N LEU A 135 -3.87 10.61 -3.54
CA LEU A 135 -3.54 9.38 -2.83
C LEU A 135 -2.46 9.60 -1.77
N PHE A 136 -2.76 9.09 -0.58
CA PHE A 136 -1.96 9.23 0.63
C PHE A 136 -1.45 7.87 1.11
N TYR A 137 -2.29 6.83 0.95
CA TYR A 137 -1.99 5.44 1.28
C TYR A 137 -2.20 4.54 0.07
N LEU A 138 -1.14 3.83 -0.32
CA LEU A 138 -1.18 2.80 -1.36
C LEU A 138 -0.62 1.49 -0.82
N PHE A 139 -1.52 0.53 -0.55
CA PHE A 139 -1.17 -0.78 -0.01
C PHE A 139 -1.53 -1.89 -1.00
N LEU A 140 -0.51 -2.54 -1.54
CA LEU A 140 -0.62 -3.63 -2.51
C LEU A 140 0.07 -4.91 -2.01
N VAL A 141 0.20 -5.04 -0.69
CA VAL A 141 1.00 -6.08 -0.01
C VAL A 141 0.41 -7.47 -0.25
N GLN A 142 1.25 -8.49 -0.39
CA GLN A 142 0.83 -9.90 -0.46
C GLN A 142 -0.19 -10.16 -1.58
N ASN A 143 0.22 -9.92 -2.83
CA ASN A 143 -0.54 -10.22 -4.03
C ASN A 143 0.25 -11.20 -4.93
N LYS A 144 -0.23 -11.41 -6.15
CA LYS A 144 0.39 -12.29 -7.15
C LYS A 144 0.90 -11.51 -8.36
N PHE A 145 1.27 -10.24 -8.19
CA PHE A 145 1.82 -9.41 -9.25
C PHE A 145 3.03 -10.10 -9.88
N ASN A 146 3.02 -10.21 -11.19
CA ASN A 146 4.06 -10.89 -11.97
C ASN A 146 4.59 -10.02 -13.12
N GLY A 147 4.19 -8.75 -13.17
CA GLY A 147 4.76 -7.71 -14.02
C GLY A 147 5.74 -6.83 -13.24
N THR A 148 5.57 -5.52 -13.34
CA THR A 148 6.42 -4.47 -12.78
C THR A 148 5.63 -3.39 -12.03
N TRP A 149 6.31 -2.53 -11.30
CA TRP A 149 5.76 -1.26 -10.81
C TRP A 149 6.20 -0.10 -11.72
N PRO A 150 5.33 0.90 -11.98
CA PRO A 150 5.62 1.97 -12.90
C PRO A 150 6.42 3.10 -12.24
N THR A 151 7.21 3.83 -13.03
CA THR A 151 7.92 5.04 -12.57
C THR A 151 6.97 6.13 -12.07
N GLU A 152 5.74 6.14 -12.60
CA GLU A 152 4.68 7.10 -12.38
C GLU A 152 4.14 7.09 -10.95
N ILE A 153 4.43 6.08 -10.13
CA ILE A 153 4.21 6.16 -8.68
C ILE A 153 4.92 7.38 -8.09
N GLY A 154 6.08 7.80 -8.65
CA GLY A 154 6.76 9.04 -8.28
C GLY A 154 5.95 10.32 -8.49
N ASN A 155 4.87 10.30 -9.28
CA ASN A 155 3.99 11.45 -9.48
C ASN A 155 3.01 11.68 -8.31
N LEU A 156 2.91 10.73 -7.37
CA LEU A 156 2.00 10.79 -6.23
C LEU A 156 2.53 11.74 -5.14
N ALA A 157 2.49 13.04 -5.40
CA ALA A 157 3.10 14.07 -4.55
C ALA A 157 2.55 14.14 -3.11
N ASN A 158 1.38 13.54 -2.85
CA ASN A 158 0.76 13.45 -1.53
C ASN A 158 1.01 12.12 -0.80
N LEU A 159 1.66 11.15 -1.44
CA LEU A 159 1.81 9.81 -0.88
C LEU A 159 2.70 9.83 0.36
N GLU A 160 2.17 9.32 1.46
CA GLU A 160 2.89 9.17 2.73
C GLU A 160 3.23 7.70 3.01
N HIS A 161 2.39 6.77 2.55
CA HIS A 161 2.58 5.33 2.78
C HIS A 161 2.51 4.54 1.48
N LEU A 162 3.62 3.86 1.15
CA LEU A 162 3.72 2.93 0.02
C LEU A 162 4.15 1.56 0.53
N ALA A 163 3.30 0.55 0.35
CA ALA A 163 3.63 -0.82 0.71
C ALA A 163 3.36 -1.78 -0.46
N LEU A 164 4.43 -2.42 -0.94
CA LEU A 164 4.43 -3.41 -2.03
C LEU A 164 5.05 -4.75 -1.56
N ALA A 165 5.21 -4.94 -0.24
CA ALA A 165 5.86 -6.09 0.35
C ALA A 165 5.18 -7.43 0.02
N TYR A 166 5.95 -8.52 0.10
CA TYR A 166 5.49 -9.90 -0.13
C TYR A 166 4.86 -10.11 -1.51
N ASN A 167 5.43 -9.49 -2.54
CA ASN A 167 5.10 -9.70 -3.94
C ASN A 167 6.29 -10.34 -4.65
N ASP A 168 6.59 -11.58 -4.27
CA ASP A 168 7.78 -12.34 -4.69
C ASP A 168 7.75 -12.81 -6.16
N LYS A 169 6.65 -12.55 -6.86
CA LYS A 169 6.45 -12.86 -8.28
C LYS A 169 6.71 -11.69 -9.21
N PHE A 170 6.89 -10.46 -8.70
CA PHE A 170 7.28 -9.32 -9.53
C PHE A 170 8.51 -9.68 -10.36
N LEU A 171 8.60 -9.17 -11.59
CA LEU A 171 9.81 -9.28 -12.38
C LEU A 171 10.95 -8.57 -11.64
N LEU A 172 12.17 -9.12 -11.75
CA LEU A 172 13.36 -8.50 -11.19
C LEU A 172 13.48 -7.06 -11.72
N SER A 173 13.41 -6.09 -10.81
CA SER A 173 13.34 -4.67 -11.17
C SER A 173 14.18 -3.84 -10.22
N ALA A 174 14.87 -2.84 -10.76
CA ALA A 174 15.53 -1.81 -9.96
C ALA A 174 14.51 -0.77 -9.48
N PHE A 175 14.88 0.00 -8.46
CA PHE A 175 14.11 1.19 -8.11
C PHE A 175 14.18 2.24 -9.22
N PRO A 176 13.05 2.85 -9.62
CA PRO A 176 13.08 4.03 -10.46
C PRO A 176 13.59 5.23 -9.65
N LYS A 177 14.44 6.06 -10.26
CA LYS A 177 14.94 7.30 -9.63
C LYS A 177 13.79 8.25 -9.24
N GLU A 178 12.67 8.16 -9.96
CA GLU A 178 11.44 8.91 -9.79
C GLU A 178 10.84 8.71 -8.39
N PHE A 179 11.09 7.60 -7.69
CA PHE A 179 10.59 7.47 -6.31
C PHE A 179 11.18 8.52 -5.37
N GLY A 180 12.36 9.08 -5.68
CA GLY A 180 12.97 10.19 -4.93
C GLY A 180 12.21 11.52 -4.98
N THR A 181 11.16 11.64 -5.78
CA THR A 181 10.26 12.82 -5.80
C THR A 181 9.19 12.77 -4.71
N LEU A 182 8.99 11.62 -4.05
CA LEU A 182 7.98 11.40 -3.02
C LEU A 182 8.36 12.05 -1.68
N LYS A 183 8.44 13.39 -1.65
CA LYS A 183 8.95 14.16 -0.50
C LYS A 183 8.17 13.98 0.80
N LYS A 184 6.90 13.59 0.71
CA LYS A 184 6.02 13.32 1.86
C LYS A 184 6.05 11.86 2.32
N LEU A 185 6.75 10.98 1.61
CA LEU A 185 6.79 9.56 1.96
C LEU A 185 7.42 9.37 3.33
N LYS A 186 6.65 8.78 4.25
CA LYS A 186 7.06 8.43 5.62
C LYS A 186 7.33 6.94 5.75
N TYR A 187 6.60 6.12 5.01
CA TYR A 187 6.66 4.67 5.11
C TYR A 187 6.84 4.04 3.74
N LEU A 188 7.99 3.38 3.55
CA LEU A 188 8.27 2.59 2.37
C LEU A 188 8.55 1.13 2.77
N TRP A 189 7.65 0.24 2.36
CA TRP A 189 7.77 -1.20 2.64
C TRP A 189 7.74 -2.02 1.37
N MET A 190 8.91 -2.52 0.97
CA MET A 190 9.10 -3.35 -0.21
C MET A 190 9.89 -4.61 0.12
N LYS A 191 9.65 -5.19 1.29
CA LYS A 191 10.22 -6.47 1.70
C LYS A 191 9.80 -7.57 0.74
N GLN A 192 10.73 -8.40 0.27
CA GLN A 192 10.43 -9.52 -0.62
C GLN A 192 9.60 -9.10 -1.86
N ALA A 193 10.11 -8.13 -2.60
CA ALA A 193 9.48 -7.56 -3.80
C ALA A 193 10.32 -7.77 -5.07
N ASN A 194 11.32 -8.66 -5.04
CA ASN A 194 12.25 -8.92 -6.14
C ASN A 194 13.08 -7.70 -6.61
N LEU A 195 13.37 -6.78 -5.69
CA LEU A 195 14.24 -5.64 -5.96
C LEU A 195 15.69 -6.08 -6.22
N ILE A 196 16.31 -5.50 -7.26
CA ILE A 196 17.72 -5.70 -7.63
C ILE A 196 18.46 -4.35 -7.76
N ALA A 197 19.77 -4.43 -8.04
CA ALA A 197 20.65 -3.27 -8.22
C ALA A 197 20.82 -2.43 -6.93
N GLU A 198 21.39 -1.23 -7.07
CA GLU A 198 21.62 -0.30 -5.97
C GLU A 198 20.34 0.46 -5.57
N ILE A 199 20.35 1.04 -4.36
CA ILE A 199 19.33 2.02 -3.97
C ILE A 199 19.67 3.36 -4.65
N PRO A 200 18.73 3.99 -5.40
CA PRO A 200 19.04 5.21 -6.15
C PRO A 200 19.45 6.35 -5.23
N LYS A 201 20.46 7.12 -5.66
CA LYS A 201 20.91 8.34 -4.95
C LYS A 201 19.79 9.35 -4.68
N SER A 202 18.74 9.36 -5.52
CA SER A 202 17.56 10.19 -5.32
C SER A 202 16.75 9.85 -4.07
N PHE A 203 17.07 8.77 -3.33
CA PHE A 203 16.45 8.48 -2.04
C PHE A 203 16.95 9.40 -0.91
N ASN A 204 18.09 10.10 -1.08
CA ASN A 204 18.57 11.16 -0.17
C ASN A 204 17.58 12.34 0.01
N ASN A 205 16.56 12.31 -0.83
CA ASN A 205 15.63 13.37 -1.12
C ASN A 205 14.27 13.08 -0.45
N LEU A 206 14.12 11.91 0.19
CA LEU A 206 12.94 11.47 0.95
C LEU A 206 13.01 11.95 2.40
N TRP A 207 13.03 13.27 2.60
CA TRP A 207 13.32 13.87 3.91
C TRP A 207 12.30 13.55 5.00
N SER A 208 11.08 13.13 4.62
CA SER A 208 10.03 12.74 5.55
C SER A 208 10.09 11.25 5.93
N LEU A 209 11.01 10.46 5.35
CA LEU A 209 11.00 9.01 5.52
C LEU A 209 11.36 8.62 6.96
N GLU A 210 10.49 7.86 7.58
CA GLU A 210 10.58 7.37 8.96
C GLU A 210 10.86 5.86 8.98
N HIS A 211 10.22 5.11 8.09
CA HIS A 211 10.33 3.66 8.01
C HIS A 211 10.74 3.21 6.61
N LEU A 212 11.87 2.49 6.52
CA LEU A 212 12.35 1.85 5.30
C LEU A 212 12.61 0.37 5.54
N ASP A 213 11.80 -0.50 4.93
CA ASP A 213 12.03 -1.94 4.92
C ASP A 213 12.17 -2.45 3.48
N LEU A 214 13.40 -2.83 3.13
CA LEU A 214 13.81 -3.41 1.85
C LEU A 214 14.35 -4.84 2.04
N SER A 215 14.02 -5.49 3.14
CA SER A 215 14.56 -6.80 3.51
C SER A 215 14.15 -7.90 2.51
N LEU A 216 14.88 -9.01 2.50
CA LEU A 216 14.57 -10.18 1.66
C LEU A 216 14.50 -9.86 0.17
N ASN A 217 15.40 -9.01 -0.32
CA ASN A 217 15.52 -8.69 -1.73
C ASN A 217 16.88 -9.13 -2.28
N LYS A 218 17.22 -8.64 -3.46
CA LYS A 218 18.44 -8.93 -4.21
C LYS A 218 19.21 -7.63 -4.47
N LEU A 219 19.04 -6.62 -3.61
CA LEU A 219 19.74 -5.34 -3.70
C LEU A 219 21.23 -5.56 -3.44
N GLU A 220 22.07 -4.82 -4.14
CA GLU A 220 23.53 -4.97 -4.11
C GLU A 220 24.22 -3.60 -4.02
N ASP A 221 25.53 -3.58 -4.24
CA ASP A 221 26.40 -2.43 -4.01
C ASP A 221 26.57 -2.07 -2.52
N MET A 222 27.19 -0.94 -2.23
CA MET A 222 27.39 -0.41 -0.89
C MET A 222 26.11 0.23 -0.37
N ILE A 223 25.90 0.16 0.94
CA ILE A 223 24.95 1.04 1.61
C ILE A 223 25.52 2.45 1.50
N THR A 224 24.98 3.27 0.59
CA THR A 224 25.46 4.64 0.42
C THR A 224 25.08 5.49 1.65
N GLY A 225 25.91 6.48 1.97
CA GLY A 225 25.67 7.38 3.10
C GLY A 225 24.31 8.09 3.02
N ASP A 226 23.78 8.27 1.81
CA ASP A 226 22.55 8.98 1.48
C ASP A 226 21.31 8.57 2.29
N ILE A 227 21.14 7.28 2.59
CA ILE A 227 19.99 6.79 3.37
C ILE A 227 20.18 7.06 4.86
N ILE A 228 21.42 6.98 5.34
CA ILE A 228 21.79 7.22 6.74
C ILE A 228 21.86 8.74 7.05
N LEU A 229 21.72 9.59 6.02
CA LEU A 229 21.51 11.03 6.14
C LEU A 229 20.03 11.43 6.35
N LEU A 230 19.09 10.50 6.22
CA LEU A 230 17.65 10.79 6.39
C LEU A 230 17.32 11.01 7.87
N LYS A 231 17.28 12.28 8.29
CA LYS A 231 17.16 12.69 9.70
C LYS A 231 15.90 12.19 10.41
N ASN A 232 14.83 11.94 9.67
CA ASN A 232 13.56 11.45 10.22
C ASN A 232 13.51 9.93 10.36
N LEU A 233 14.50 9.20 9.82
CA LEU A 233 14.46 7.75 9.79
C LEU A 233 14.54 7.17 11.21
N THR A 234 13.56 6.34 11.56
CA THR A 234 13.46 5.62 12.84
C THR A 234 13.70 4.12 12.67
N ASN A 235 13.36 3.54 11.53
CA ASN A 235 13.46 2.11 11.28
C ASN A 235 14.11 1.84 9.92
N LEU A 236 15.21 1.09 9.93
CA LEU A 236 15.94 0.70 8.73
C LEU A 236 16.16 -0.82 8.71
N TYR A 237 15.48 -1.50 7.78
CA TYR A 237 15.64 -2.93 7.58
C TYR A 237 16.12 -3.23 6.16
N LEU A 238 17.36 -3.71 6.06
CA LEU A 238 18.04 -4.15 4.85
C LEU A 238 18.45 -5.64 4.92
N LEU A 239 17.93 -6.35 5.92
CA LEU A 239 18.17 -7.77 6.18
C LEU A 239 18.09 -8.62 4.91
N ASN A 240 19.04 -9.54 4.74
CA ASN A 240 19.00 -10.57 3.69
C ASN A 240 18.89 -9.97 2.27
N ASN A 241 19.93 -9.21 1.93
CA ASN A 241 20.21 -8.66 0.60
C ASN A 241 21.65 -9.06 0.21
N ARG A 242 22.21 -8.40 -0.82
CA ARG A 242 23.59 -8.58 -1.27
C ARG A 242 24.43 -7.30 -1.07
N PHE A 243 24.09 -6.46 -0.11
CA PHE A 243 24.89 -5.27 0.19
C PHE A 243 26.30 -5.66 0.62
N SER A 244 27.30 -4.94 0.14
CA SER A 244 28.71 -5.23 0.38
C SER A 244 29.49 -3.98 0.79
N GLY A 245 30.77 -4.15 1.12
CA GLY A 245 31.60 -3.05 1.60
C GLY A 245 31.24 -2.62 3.02
N HIS A 246 31.57 -1.38 3.36
CA HIS A 246 31.51 -0.88 4.73
C HIS A 246 30.20 -0.15 5.01
N ILE A 247 29.73 -0.20 6.26
CA ILE A 247 28.65 0.68 6.71
C ILE A 247 29.20 2.12 6.82
N PRO A 248 28.49 3.15 6.30
CA PRO A 248 28.94 4.54 6.37
C PRO A 248 29.23 5.04 7.80
N SER A 249 30.32 5.79 7.97
CA SER A 249 30.73 6.36 9.26
C SER A 249 29.96 7.60 9.69
N SER A 250 29.46 8.37 8.72
CA SER A 250 28.68 9.59 8.98
C SER A 250 27.20 9.24 9.05
N ILE A 251 26.60 9.53 10.21
CA ILE A 251 25.19 9.23 10.50
C ILE A 251 24.49 10.49 10.95
N GLU A 252 23.44 10.89 10.22
CA GLU A 252 22.59 12.01 10.58
C GLU A 252 21.17 11.57 10.97
N ALA A 253 20.80 10.31 10.70
CA ALA A 253 19.57 9.67 11.15
C ALA A 253 19.59 9.35 12.66
N LEU A 254 19.70 10.37 13.51
CA LEU A 254 19.84 10.22 14.97
C LEU A 254 18.57 9.70 15.67
N ASN A 255 17.44 9.66 14.95
CA ASN A 255 16.17 9.13 15.42
C ASN A 255 16.03 7.61 15.24
N LEU A 256 17.05 6.93 14.68
CA LEU A 256 17.04 5.48 14.49
C LEU A 256 16.83 4.75 15.82
N LYS A 257 15.84 3.86 15.82
CA LYS A 257 15.45 2.96 16.90
C LYS A 257 15.78 1.51 16.56
N GLU A 258 15.62 1.12 15.29
CA GLU A 258 15.87 -0.24 14.84
C GLU A 258 16.68 -0.23 13.55
N ILE A 259 17.75 -1.02 13.55
CA ILE A 259 18.62 -1.24 12.40
C ILE A 259 18.80 -2.74 12.22
N ASP A 260 18.43 -3.27 11.06
CA ASP A 260 18.74 -4.64 10.68
C ASP A 260 19.46 -4.68 9.33
N LEU A 261 20.76 -4.95 9.38
CA LEU A 261 21.64 -5.11 8.24
C LEU A 261 22.14 -6.56 8.10
N SER A 262 21.62 -7.48 8.92
CA SER A 262 22.09 -8.86 8.99
C SER A 262 21.90 -9.62 7.67
N LYS A 263 22.63 -10.73 7.50
CA LYS A 263 22.59 -11.54 6.27
C LYS A 263 22.89 -10.75 4.99
N ASN A 264 23.91 -9.89 5.04
CA ASN A 264 24.50 -9.22 3.86
C ASN A 264 25.99 -9.61 3.72
N TYR A 265 26.68 -9.06 2.74
CA TYR A 265 28.13 -9.22 2.52
C TYR A 265 28.95 -8.02 3.05
N LEU A 266 28.45 -7.37 4.11
CA LEU A 266 29.09 -6.20 4.71
C LEU A 266 30.42 -6.57 5.37
N THR A 267 31.39 -5.66 5.29
CA THR A 267 32.77 -5.82 5.78
C THR A 267 33.23 -4.61 6.59
N GLY A 268 34.34 -4.81 7.30
CA GLY A 268 35.02 -3.81 8.13
C GLY A 268 34.29 -3.47 9.43
N PRO A 269 34.68 -2.37 10.11
CA PRO A 269 34.27 -2.12 11.48
C PRO A 269 32.85 -1.57 11.59
N ILE A 270 32.24 -1.75 12.77
CA ILE A 270 31.03 -1.03 13.16
C ILE A 270 31.36 0.47 13.17
N PRO A 271 30.56 1.34 12.51
CA PRO A 271 30.93 2.73 12.38
C PRO A 271 30.82 3.50 13.70
N THR A 272 31.81 4.35 13.99
CA THR A 272 31.83 5.19 15.20
C THR A 272 30.64 6.15 15.29
N GLY A 273 30.01 6.49 14.15
CA GLY A 273 28.77 7.27 14.12
C GLY A 273 27.62 6.62 14.90
N PHE A 274 27.63 5.30 15.10
CA PHE A 274 26.60 4.57 15.85
C PHE A 274 26.57 4.99 17.33
N GLU A 275 27.68 5.51 17.88
CA GLU A 275 27.73 6.05 19.25
C GLU A 275 26.76 7.22 19.46
N LYS A 276 26.34 7.91 18.38
CA LYS A 276 25.39 9.03 18.44
C LYS A 276 23.92 8.58 18.51
N LEU A 277 23.64 7.30 18.26
CA LEU A 277 22.27 6.77 18.16
C LEU A 277 21.68 6.47 19.54
N GLN A 278 21.32 7.53 20.28
CA GLN A 278 20.82 7.42 21.65
C GLN A 278 19.44 6.73 21.76
N ASN A 279 18.69 6.68 20.65
CA ASN A 279 17.36 6.06 20.59
C ASN A 279 17.39 4.59 20.16
N LEU A 280 18.58 4.03 19.86
CA LEU A 280 18.71 2.70 19.29
C LEU A 280 18.31 1.63 20.30
N MET A 281 17.29 0.83 19.96
CA MET A 281 16.74 -0.26 20.76
C MET A 281 17.14 -1.63 20.21
N SER A 282 17.34 -1.73 18.89
CA SER A 282 17.68 -2.98 18.22
C SER A 282 18.73 -2.74 17.13
N LEU A 283 19.79 -3.55 17.14
CA LEU A 283 20.86 -3.52 16.15
C LEU A 283 21.26 -4.95 15.76
N ASN A 284 20.93 -5.34 14.54
CA ASN A 284 21.31 -6.62 13.94
C ASN A 284 22.29 -6.38 12.79
N LEU A 285 23.50 -6.95 12.85
CA LEU A 285 24.54 -6.77 11.83
C LEU A 285 24.97 -8.07 11.14
N PHE A 286 24.69 -9.25 11.72
CA PHE A 286 25.18 -10.54 11.25
C PHE A 286 24.06 -11.56 11.25
#